data_AF-A0A2G2KQV9-F1
#
_entry.id   AF-A0A2G2KQV9-F1
#
_cell.length_a   1.000
_cell.length_b   1.000
_cell.length_c   1.000
_cell.angle_alpha   90.00
_cell.angle_beta   90.00
_cell.angle_gamma   90.00
#
_symmetry.space_group_name_H-M   'P 1'
#
loop_
_entity.id
_entity.type
_entity.pdbx_description
1 polymer ?
#
loop_
_entity_poly.entity_id
_entity_poly.type
_entity_poly.pdbx_seq_one_letter_code
_entity_poly.pdbx_strand_id
1 'polypeptide(L)' 'MPILSAAALTAEIDPAILMVPAAMSASCAFMLPVATAPNAIVYGSEQVNIKQMVKTGFALNIIGVLLISGISVLLI' A
#
# COMPACT_ATOMS: atom_id res chain seq x y z
N MET A 1 -8.18 -6.61 7.32
CA MET A 1 -7.82 -6.79 8.73
C MET A 1 -8.38 -8.08 9.34
N PRO A 2 -9.70 -8.37 9.34
CA PRO A 2 -10.23 -9.58 9.98
C PRO A 2 -9.67 -10.89 9.42
N ILE A 3 -9.53 -10.98 8.09
CA ILE A 3 -8.97 -12.16 7.41
C ILE A 3 -7.50 -12.40 7.79
N LEU A 4 -6.70 -11.33 7.85
CA LEU A 4 -5.29 -11.42 8.24
C LEU A 4 -5.11 -11.80 9.70
N SER A 5 -5.98 -11.29 10.58
CA SER A 5 -6.01 -11.68 11.99
C SER A 5 -6.35 -13.16 12.16
N ALA A 6 -7.38 -13.66 11.46
CA ALA A 6 -7.74 -15.07 11.48
C ALA A 6 -6.59 -15.95 10.96
N ALA A 7 -5.93 -15.56 9.87
CA ALA A 7 -4.77 -16.26 9.32
C ALA A 7 -3.57 -16.29 10.28
N ALA A 8 -3.30 -15.19 10.98
CA ALA A 8 -2.25 -15.11 11.99
C ALA A 8 -2.51 -16.05 13.16
N LEU A 9 -3.75 -16.06 13.68
CA LEU A 9 -4.16 -16.95 14.76
C LEU A 9 -4.02 -18.43 14.39
N THR A 10 -4.35 -18.80 13.14
CA THR A 10 -4.17 -20.18 12.65
C THR A 10 -2.71 -20.57 12.45
N ALA A 11 -1.83 -19.59 12.22
CA ALA A 11 -0.40 -19.79 12.04
C ALA A 11 0.40 -19.62 13.33
N GLU A 12 -0.27 -19.46 14.48
CA GLU A 12 0.34 -19.23 15.81
C GLU A 12 1.32 -18.05 15.85
N ILE A 13 1.09 -17.03 15.01
CA ILE A 13 1.88 -15.79 14.98
C ILE A 13 1.05 -14.62 15.52
N ASP A 14 1.72 -13.63 16.10
CA ASP A 14 1.06 -12.40 16.54
C ASP A 14 0.38 -11.71 15.33
N PRO A 15 -0.94 -11.46 15.38
CA PRO A 15 -1.67 -10.75 14.34
C PRO A 15 -1.04 -9.41 13.93
N ALA A 16 -0.35 -8.72 14.83
CA ALA A 16 0.33 -7.46 14.55
C ALA A 16 1.35 -7.60 13.41
N ILE A 17 2.06 -8.75 13.33
CA ILE A 17 3.09 -9.03 12.32
C ILE A 17 2.51 -8.97 10.89
N LEU A 18 1.25 -9.39 10.70
CA LEU A 18 0.59 -9.35 9.39
C LEU A 18 -0.23 -8.07 9.19
N MET A 19 -0.90 -7.60 10.25
CA MET A 19 -1.85 -6.49 10.14
C MET A 19 -1.17 -5.14 9.97
N VAL A 20 -0.05 -4.89 10.66
CA VAL A 20 0.69 -3.61 10.60
C VAL A 20 1.24 -3.34 9.19
N PRO A 21 2.06 -4.22 8.58
CA PRO A 21 2.54 -3.99 7.22
C PRO A 21 1.40 -3.93 6.19
N ALA A 22 0.33 -4.69 6.37
CA ALA A 22 -0.84 -4.63 5.49
C ALA A 22 -1.56 -3.27 5.58
N ALA A 23 -1.70 -2.69 6.77
CA ALA A 23 -2.34 -1.39 6.97
C ALA A 23 -1.54 -0.27 6.32
N MET A 24 -0.22 -0.31 6.52
CA MET A 24 0.70 0.64 5.91
C MET A 24 0.68 0.52 4.38
N SER A 25 0.72 -0.72 3.85
CA SER A 25 0.71 -0.97 2.40
C SER A 25 -0.59 -0.53 1.75
N ALA A 26 -1.74 -0.71 2.44
CA ALA A 26 -3.04 -0.25 1.94
C ALA A 26 -3.12 1.28 1.78
N SER A 27 -2.32 2.03 2.56
CA SER A 27 -2.24 3.49 2.44
C SER A 27 -1.41 3.94 1.23
N CYS A 28 -0.55 3.07 0.70
CA CYS A 28 0.30 3.34 -0.46
C CYS A 28 -0.40 3.04 -1.79
N ALA A 29 -1.52 3.71 -2.07
CA ALA A 29 -2.32 3.48 -3.27
C ALA A 29 -2.06 4.55 -4.36
N PHE A 30 -0.91 4.46 -5.04
CA PHE A 30 -0.41 5.54 -5.92
C PHE A 30 -0.60 5.36 -7.43
N MET A 31 -0.99 4.18 -7.91
CA MET A 31 -0.96 3.86 -9.35
C MET A 31 -2.19 4.30 -10.14
N LEU A 32 -3.37 4.37 -9.51
CA LEU A 32 -4.64 4.57 -10.20
C LEU A 32 -5.37 5.83 -9.70
N PRO A 33 -6.13 6.51 -10.58
CA PRO A 33 -6.89 7.71 -10.21
C PRO A 33 -8.03 7.40 -9.23
N VAL A 34 -8.64 6.22 -9.32
CA VAL A 34 -9.77 5.80 -8.47
C VAL A 34 -9.33 5.44 -7.04
N ALA A 35 -8.02 5.29 -6.82
CA ALA A 35 -7.50 4.82 -5.55
C ALA A 35 -7.74 5.80 -4.38
N THR A 36 -7.65 7.11 -4.63
CA THR A 36 -7.82 8.15 -3.61
C THR A 36 -8.36 9.45 -4.23
N ALA A 37 -9.05 10.28 -3.45
CA ALA A 37 -9.59 11.55 -3.93
C ALA A 37 -8.52 12.50 -4.54
N PRO A 38 -7.31 12.65 -3.96
CA PRO A 38 -6.27 13.48 -4.55
C PRO A 38 -5.82 13.02 -5.95
N ASN A 39 -5.66 11.70 -6.15
CA ASN A 39 -5.27 11.14 -7.45
C ASN A 39 -6.34 11.38 -8.52
N ALA A 40 -7.62 11.30 -8.14
CA ALA A 40 -8.74 11.61 -9.03
C ALA A 40 -8.77 13.09 -9.45
N ILE A 41 -8.51 14.02 -8.52
CA ILE A 41 -8.47 15.46 -8.79
C ILE A 41 -7.36 15.80 -9.79
N VAL A 42 -6.16 15.26 -9.60
CA VAL A 42 -5.02 15.50 -10.50
C VAL A 42 -5.28 14.91 -11.88
N TYR A 43 -5.86 13.72 -11.95
CA TYR A 43 -6.26 13.12 -13.24
C TYR A 43 -7.32 13.95 -13.97
N GLY A 44 -8.30 14.49 -13.24
CA GLY A 44 -9.34 15.38 -13.78
C GLY A 44 -8.84 16.74 -14.26
N SER A 45 -7.60 17.13 -13.94
CA SER A 45 -6.98 18.36 -14.45
C SER A 45 -6.53 18.28 -15.91
N GLU A 46 -6.63 17.10 -16.54
CA GLU A 46 -6.15 16.78 -17.90
C GLU A 46 -4.64 16.96 -18.13
N GLN A 47 -3.88 17.39 -17.11
CA GLN A 47 -2.42 17.56 -17.19
C GLN A 47 -1.65 16.24 -17.01
N VAL A 48 -2.27 15.23 -16.40
CA VAL A 48 -1.62 13.96 -16.07
C VAL A 48 -2.39 12.79 -16.66
N ASN A 49 -1.69 11.97 -17.45
CA ASN A 49 -2.29 10.82 -18.13
C ASN A 49 -2.19 9.55 -17.28
N ILE A 50 -3.11 8.58 -17.46
CA ILE A 50 -3.12 7.31 -16.71
C ILE A 50 -1.77 6.60 -16.79
N LYS A 51 -1.13 6.58 -17.98
CA LYS A 51 0.17 5.94 -18.18
C LYS A 51 1.28 6.55 -17.30
N GLN A 52 1.24 7.87 -17.07
CA GLN A 52 2.20 8.55 -16.20
C GLN A 52 1.94 8.19 -14.73
N MET A 53 0.67 8.19 -14.29
CA MET A 53 0.30 7.81 -12.93
C MET A 53 0.71 6.37 -12.62
N VAL A 54 0.45 5.43 -13.53
CA VAL A 54 0.83 4.03 -13.34
C VAL A 54 2.34 3.87 -13.24
N LYS A 55 3.12 4.55 -14.10
CA LYS A 55 4.60 4.45 -14.09
C LYS A 55 5.19 5.02 -12.81
N THR A 56 4.77 6.22 -12.41
CA THR A 56 5.26 6.88 -11.19
C THR A 56 4.78 6.15 -9.94
N GLY A 57 3.50 5.75 -9.92
CA GLY A 57 2.91 4.98 -8.84
C GLY A 57 3.56 3.61 -8.67
N PHE A 58 3.98 2.95 -9.76
CA PHE A 58 4.72 1.69 -9.67
C PHE A 58 6.02 1.86 -8.90
N ALA A 59 6.82 2.87 -9.27
CA ALA A 59 8.08 3.15 -8.61
C ALA A 59 7.88 3.47 -7.12
N LEU A 60 6.87 4.27 -6.79
CA LEU A 60 6.52 4.59 -5.40
C LEU A 60 6.04 3.35 -4.62
N ASN A 61 5.26 2.46 -5.24
CA ASN A 61 4.82 1.22 -4.61
C ASN A 61 6.00 0.29 -4.31
N ILE A 62 6.98 0.17 -5.22
CA ILE A 62 8.19 -0.64 -4.98
C ILE A 62 9.00 -0.07 -3.80
N ILE A 63 9.19 1.25 -3.75
CA ILE A 63 9.86 1.90 -2.61
C ILE A 63 9.07 1.67 -1.32
N GLY A 64 7.74 1.82 -1.37
CA GLY A 64 6.85 1.57 -0.24
C GLY A 64 6.95 0.15 0.28
N VAL A 65 6.94 -0.86 -0.59
CA VAL A 65 7.11 -2.27 -0.21
C VAL A 65 8.45 -2.49 0.48
N LEU A 66 9.55 -1.99 -0.07
CA LEU A 66 10.88 -2.16 0.53
C LEU A 66 10.97 -1.50 1.91
N LEU A 67 10.44 -0.28 2.06
CA LEU A 67 10.44 0.43 3.34
C LEU A 67 9.52 -0.24 4.36
N ILE A 68 8.28 -0.58 3.98
CA ILE A 68 7.31 -1.17 4.88
C ILE A 68 7.77 -2.55 5.33
N SER A 69 8.21 -3.41 4.40
CA SER A 69 8.75 -4.73 4.77
C SER A 69 10.02 -4.59 5.62
N GLY A 70 10.95 -3.70 5.26
CA GLY A 70 12.18 -3.50 6.02
C GLY A 70 11.93 -2.99 7.44
N ILE A 71 11.06 -1.98 7.60
CA ILE A 71 10.71 -1.42 8.92
C ILE A 71 9.87 -2.41 9.72
N SER A 72 8.91 -3.09 9.11
CA SER A 72 8.05 -4.03 9.83
C SER A 72 8.83 -5.23 10.35
N VAL A 73 9.84 -5.70 9.63
CA VAL A 73 10.73 -6.78 10.10
C VAL A 73 11.75 -6.29 11.14
N LEU A 74 12.14 -5.01 11.11
CA LEU A 74 13.09 -4.44 12.08
C LEU A 74 12.43 -4.09 13.43
N LEU A 75 11.18 -3.63 13.39
CA LEU A 75 10.49 -3.02 14.53
C LEU A 75 9.59 -4.01 15.29
N ILE A 76 9.17 -5.10 14.64
CA ILE A 76 8.35 -6.18 15.21
C ILE A 76 9.23 -7.41 15.40
#